data_AF-S4XQT6-F1
#
_entry.id   AF-S4XQT6-F1
#
_cell.length_a   1.000
_cell.length_b   1.000
_cell.length_c   1.000
_cell.angle_alpha   90.00
_cell.angle_beta   90.00
_cell.angle_gamma   90.00
#
_symmetry.space_group_name_H-M   'P 1'
#
loop_
_entity.id
_entity.type
_entity.pdbx_description
1 polymer ?
#
loop_
_entity_poly.entity_id
_entity_poly.type
_entity_poly.pdbx_seq_one_letter_code
_entity_poly.pdbx_strand_id
1 'polypeptide(L)'
;MSPRTTGAQRPATASPRAGGASQGPLVTPDGRYLIVRGRLWRRANPALPEDARRRLVSELMAARREVGRALRAGDAGALRAARRRVNEAKIALGERGPPWWSDGAPDENRRLVASTSYARWYDALCGEEGLAR
;
A
#
# COMPACT_ATOMS: atom_id res chain seq x y z
N MET A 1 33.29 -30.10 -29.47
CA MET A 1 31.96 -29.96 -30.10
C MET A 1 30.93 -30.62 -29.20
N SER A 2 30.14 -29.82 -28.49
CA SER A 2 28.99 -30.30 -27.71
C SER A 2 27.80 -29.41 -28.09
N PRO A 3 26.67 -29.98 -28.51
CA PRO A 3 25.54 -29.19 -28.98
C PRO A 3 24.80 -28.51 -27.83
N ARG A 4 24.64 -27.19 -27.96
CA ARG A 4 23.55 -26.41 -27.33
C ARG A 4 22.23 -26.75 -28.01
N THR A 5 21.11 -26.44 -27.34
CA THR A 5 19.67 -26.51 -27.72
C THR A 5 18.96 -27.56 -26.86
N THR A 6 17.96 -27.27 -26.01
CA THR A 6 16.77 -26.40 -26.18
C THR A 6 16.30 -25.86 -24.82
N GLY A 7 16.16 -24.54 -24.67
CA GLY A 7 15.42 -23.93 -23.57
C GLY A 7 13.94 -23.82 -23.94
N ALA A 8 13.08 -24.57 -23.26
CA ALA A 8 11.64 -24.50 -23.42
C ALA A 8 11.12 -23.13 -22.97
N GLN A 9 10.47 -22.42 -23.88
CA GLN A 9 9.90 -21.09 -23.66
C GLN A 9 8.51 -21.25 -23.02
N ARG A 10 8.34 -20.74 -21.80
CA ARG A 10 7.04 -20.68 -21.11
C ARG A 10 6.20 -19.57 -21.74
N PRO A 11 4.91 -19.79 -22.07
CA PRO A 11 4.08 -18.70 -22.56
C PRO A 11 3.81 -17.70 -21.43
N ALA A 12 4.09 -16.43 -21.69
CA ALA A 12 3.72 -15.32 -20.83
C ALA A 12 2.20 -15.13 -20.90
N THR A 13 1.49 -15.42 -19.82
CA THR A 13 0.09 -15.03 -19.66
C THR A 13 0.02 -13.52 -19.49
N ALA A 14 -0.41 -12.84 -20.55
CA ALA A 14 -0.80 -11.45 -20.53
C ALA A 14 -1.99 -11.30 -19.55
N SER A 15 -1.79 -10.52 -18.49
CA SER A 15 -2.85 -10.15 -17.56
C SER A 15 -3.75 -9.10 -18.22
N PRO A 16 -5.07 -9.32 -18.34
CA PRO A 16 -5.94 -8.36 -19.01
C PRO A 16 -6.08 -7.11 -18.14
N ARG A 17 -5.81 -5.94 -18.75
CA ARG A 17 -6.20 -4.64 -18.19
C ARG A 17 -7.73 -4.58 -18.17
N ALA A 18 -8.34 -4.84 -17.01
CA ALA A 18 -9.72 -4.48 -16.75
C ALA A 18 -9.74 -3.02 -16.24
N GLY A 19 -10.27 -2.12 -17.07
CA GLY A 19 -10.86 -0.88 -16.60
C GLY A 19 -12.33 -1.12 -16.28
N GLY A 20 -12.80 -0.66 -15.11
CA GLY A 20 -14.20 -0.68 -14.73
C GLY A 20 -14.42 -0.53 -13.21
N ALA A 21 -15.27 0.45 -12.84
CA ALA A 21 -15.79 0.82 -11.51
C ALA A 21 -14.83 1.50 -10.51
N SER A 22 -15.14 2.76 -10.19
CA SER A 22 -14.60 3.57 -9.10
C SER A 22 -15.04 3.05 -7.73
N GLN A 23 -14.85 1.76 -7.43
CA GLN A 23 -14.89 1.30 -6.06
C GLN A 23 -13.57 1.65 -5.40
N GLY A 24 -13.62 2.33 -4.25
CA GLY A 24 -12.44 2.65 -3.47
C GLY A 24 -11.65 1.37 -3.12
N PRO A 25 -10.37 1.50 -2.69
CA PRO A 25 -9.58 0.34 -2.31
C PRO A 25 -10.30 -0.51 -1.27
N LEU A 26 -10.27 -1.84 -1.45
CA LEU A 26 -10.84 -2.78 -0.48
C LEU A 26 -10.24 -2.54 0.92
N VAL A 27 -11.07 -2.55 1.95
CA VAL A 27 -10.68 -2.31 3.36
C VAL A 27 -10.96 -3.57 4.17
N THR A 28 -10.06 -3.89 5.11
CA THR A 28 -10.26 -5.02 6.03
C THR A 28 -11.50 -4.81 6.91
N PRO A 29 -12.15 -5.88 7.42
CA PRO A 29 -13.38 -5.76 8.21
C PRO A 29 -13.23 -4.90 9.47
N ASP A 30 -12.04 -4.88 10.06
CA ASP A 30 -11.68 -4.07 11.23
C ASP A 30 -11.25 -2.63 10.89
N GLY A 31 -11.23 -2.26 9.61
CA GLY A 31 -10.86 -0.93 9.15
C GLY A 31 -9.37 -0.59 9.27
N ARG A 32 -8.50 -1.53 9.69
CA ARG A 32 -7.08 -1.25 9.94
C ARG A 32 -6.26 -1.05 8.68
N TYR A 33 -6.59 -1.78 7.61
CA TYR A 33 -5.81 -1.81 6.39
C TYR A 33 -6.67 -1.59 5.16
N LEU A 34 -6.06 -0.98 4.14
CA LEU A 34 -6.55 -1.03 2.77
C LEU A 34 -5.69 -2.00 1.96
N ILE A 35 -6.28 -2.65 0.97
CA ILE A 35 -5.61 -3.61 0.10
C ILE A 35 -5.39 -2.97 -1.27
N VAL A 36 -4.13 -2.89 -1.67
CA VAL A 36 -3.74 -2.42 -3.00
C VAL A 36 -2.83 -3.47 -3.61
N ARG A 37 -3.28 -4.07 -4.73
CA ARG A 37 -2.56 -5.13 -5.45
C ARG A 37 -2.18 -6.30 -4.53
N GLY A 38 -3.14 -6.77 -3.72
CA GLY A 38 -2.96 -7.90 -2.80
C GLY A 38 -2.04 -7.60 -1.60
N ARG A 39 -1.69 -6.34 -1.35
CA ARG A 39 -0.83 -5.94 -0.22
C ARG A 39 -1.58 -5.03 0.74
N LEU A 40 -1.43 -5.31 2.04
CA LEU A 40 -1.98 -4.49 3.11
C LEU A 40 -1.21 -3.19 3.25
N TRP A 41 -1.94 -2.10 3.40
CA TRP A 41 -1.42 -0.79 3.76
C TRP A 41 -2.22 -0.27 4.94
N ARG A 42 -1.55 -0.02 6.05
CA ARG A 42 -2.22 0.50 7.26
C ARG A 42 -2.84 1.86 6.96
N ARG A 43 -4.09 2.02 7.38
CA ARG A 43 -4.83 3.27 7.27
C ARG A 43 -4.35 4.28 8.30
N ALA A 44 -4.61 5.55 8.01
CA ALA A 44 -4.46 6.61 9.00
C ALA A 44 -5.33 6.32 10.22
N ASN A 45 -4.83 6.69 11.40
CA ASN A 45 -5.54 6.51 12.66
C ASN A 45 -6.88 7.25 12.62
N PRO A 46 -8.03 6.54 12.68
CA PRO A 46 -9.35 7.15 12.59
C PRO A 46 -9.69 8.01 13.83
N ALA A 47 -8.97 7.83 14.95
CA ALA A 47 -9.16 8.63 16.16
C ALA A 47 -8.45 9.99 16.11
N LEU A 48 -7.74 10.32 15.02
CA LEU A 48 -7.15 11.65 14.85
C LEU A 48 -8.26 12.71 14.69
N PRO A 49 -8.19 13.84 15.42
CA PRO A 49 -9.07 14.97 15.17
C PRO A 49 -8.97 15.41 13.70
N GLU A 50 -10.09 15.77 13.08
CA GLU A 50 -10.11 16.07 11.65
C GLU A 50 -9.17 17.23 11.29
N ASP A 51 -9.02 18.24 12.14
CA ASP A 51 -8.04 19.31 11.94
C ASP A 51 -6.60 18.81 11.91
N ALA A 52 -6.23 17.95 12.85
CA ALA A 52 -4.92 17.32 12.90
C ALA A 52 -4.69 16.46 11.66
N ARG A 53 -5.68 15.65 11.27
CA ARG A 53 -5.64 14.83 10.06
C ARG A 53 -5.46 15.69 8.81
N ARG A 54 -6.24 16.75 8.63
CA ARG A 54 -6.13 17.68 7.50
C ARG A 54 -4.75 18.33 7.42
N ARG A 55 -4.23 18.81 8.55
CA ARG A 55 -2.89 19.38 8.64
C ARG A 55 -1.82 18.37 8.22
N LEU A 56 -1.84 17.17 8.79
CA LEU A 56 -0.84 16.12 8.49
C LEU A 56 -0.91 15.65 7.03
N VAL A 57 -2.10 15.57 6.45
CA VAL A 57 -2.27 15.29 5.01
C VAL A 57 -1.65 16.42 4.17
N SER A 58 -1.88 17.68 4.53
CA SER A 58 -1.26 18.82 3.85
C SER A 58 0.27 18.77 3.90
N GLU A 59 0.83 18.51 5.10
CA GLU A 59 2.29 18.35 5.30
C GLU A 59 2.85 17.18 4.47
N LEU A 60 2.14 16.03 4.43
CA LEU A 60 2.52 14.89 3.60
C LEU A 60 2.55 15.23 2.11
N MET A 61 1.54 15.95 1.61
CA MET A 61 1.50 16.35 0.21
C MET A 61 2.58 17.38 -0.14
N ALA A 62 2.86 18.32 0.77
CA ALA A 62 3.98 19.25 0.62
C ALA A 62 5.33 18.51 0.52
N ALA A 63 5.59 17.58 1.43
CA ALA A 63 6.80 16.77 1.43
C ALA A 63 6.95 15.93 0.15
N ARG A 64 5.85 15.36 -0.37
CA ARG A 64 5.85 14.63 -1.65
C ARG A 64 6.19 15.53 -2.85
N ARG A 65 5.67 16.75 -2.90
CA ARG A 65 6.03 17.71 -3.96
C ARG A 65 7.52 18.03 -3.93
N GLU A 66 8.10 18.15 -2.75
CA GLU A 66 9.53 18.40 -2.57
C GLU A 66 10.40 17.21 -2.97
N VAL A 67 9.95 15.97 -2.74
CA VAL A 67 10.61 14.78 -3.29
C VAL A 67 10.69 14.89 -4.82
N GLY A 68 9.57 15.24 -5.48
CA GLY A 68 9.54 15.44 -6.93
C GLY A 68 10.46 16.57 -7.39
N ARG A 69 10.52 17.69 -6.65
CA ARG A 69 11.44 18.80 -6.93
C ARG A 69 12.90 18.39 -6.81
N ALA A 70 13.28 17.72 -5.72
CA ALA A 70 14.64 17.28 -5.48
C ALA A 70 15.12 16.26 -6.52
N LEU A 71 14.24 15.33 -6.93
CA LEU A 71 14.56 14.38 -8.01
C LEU A 71 14.84 15.10 -9.34
N ARG A 72 14.00 16.07 -9.71
CA ARG A 72 14.21 16.86 -10.95
C ARG A 72 15.48 17.71 -10.91
N ALA A 73 15.86 18.20 -9.74
CA ALA A 73 17.07 18.98 -9.54
C ALA A 73 18.34 18.15 -9.36
N GLY A 74 18.24 16.82 -9.24
CA GLY A 74 19.40 15.96 -8.91
C GLY A 74 19.96 16.17 -7.49
N ASP A 75 19.21 16.83 -6.60
CA ASP A 75 19.67 17.19 -5.26
C ASP A 75 19.42 16.04 -4.27
N ALA A 76 20.47 15.27 -3.99
CA ALA A 76 20.41 14.16 -3.06
C ALA A 76 20.16 14.59 -1.61
N GLY A 77 20.62 15.79 -1.21
CA GLY A 77 20.42 16.34 0.14
C GLY A 77 18.96 16.70 0.38
N ALA A 78 18.39 17.50 -0.52
CA ALA A 78 16.97 17.85 -0.49
C ALA A 78 16.08 16.60 -0.61
N LEU A 79 16.48 15.61 -1.41
CA LEU A 79 15.73 14.36 -1.55
C LEU A 79 15.66 13.59 -0.23
N ARG A 80 16.78 13.45 0.49
CA ARG A 80 16.81 12.81 1.81
C ARG A 80 15.94 13.55 2.81
N ALA A 81 16.04 14.87 2.86
CA ALA A 81 15.24 15.70 3.77
C ALA A 81 13.72 15.60 3.48
N ALA A 82 13.33 15.62 2.20
CA ALA A 82 11.93 15.47 1.80
C ALA A 82 11.38 14.07 2.12
N ARG A 83 12.16 13.00 1.87
CA ARG A 83 11.78 11.63 2.23
C ARG A 83 11.63 11.44 3.74
N ARG A 84 12.47 12.10 4.55
CA ARG A 84 12.35 12.10 6.01
C ARG A 84 11.02 12.73 6.45
N ARG A 85 10.68 13.89 5.92
CA ARG A 85 9.39 14.56 6.20
C ARG A 85 8.17 13.74 5.77
N VAL A 86 8.25 13.05 4.63
CA VAL A 86 7.21 12.08 4.23
C VAL A 86 7.06 10.97 5.27
N ASN A 87 8.17 10.47 5.83
CA ASN A 87 8.12 9.43 6.85
C ASN A 87 7.53 9.94 8.17
N GLU A 88 7.98 11.11 8.64
CA GLU A 88 7.46 11.78 9.85
C GLU A 88 5.95 12.00 9.76
N ALA A 89 5.47 12.57 8.65
CA ALA A 89 4.03 12.79 8.45
C ALA A 89 3.23 11.47 8.41
N LYS A 90 3.77 10.41 7.81
CA LYS A 90 3.12 9.09 7.79
C LYS A 90 3.10 8.40 9.16
N ILE A 91 4.12 8.60 9.99
CA ILE A 91 4.13 8.12 11.37
C ILE A 91 3.06 8.88 12.17
N ALA A 92 3.02 10.21 12.05
CA ALA A 92 2.03 11.04 12.73
C ALA A 92 0.59 10.72 12.31
N LEU A 93 0.36 10.38 11.04
CA LEU A 93 -0.94 9.89 10.55
C LEU A 93 -1.29 8.48 11.08
N GLY A 94 -0.32 7.73 11.62
CA GLY A 94 -0.50 6.34 12.03
C GLY A 94 -0.39 5.33 10.90
N GLU A 95 -0.02 5.73 9.68
CA GLU A 95 0.20 4.82 8.54
C GLU A 95 1.52 4.02 8.66
N ARG A 96 2.44 4.50 9.52
CA ARG A 96 3.76 3.92 9.83
C ARG A 96 4.06 4.03 11.32
N GLY A 97 5.12 3.37 11.79
CA GLY A 97 5.46 3.32 13.21
C GLY A 97 4.61 2.29 13.97
N PRO A 98 4.46 2.45 15.30
CA PRO A 98 3.59 1.62 16.12
C PRO A 98 2.14 1.60 15.58
N PRO A 99 1.41 0.50 15.71
CA PRO A 99 0.00 0.46 15.37
C PRO A 99 -0.81 1.38 16.30
N TRP A 100 -1.93 1.92 15.80
CA TRP A 100 -2.82 2.81 16.56
C TRP A 100 -3.91 2.07 17.34
N TRP A 101 -3.94 0.74 17.28
CA TRP A 101 -4.85 -0.10 18.07
C TRP A 101 -4.14 -0.68 19.30
N SER A 102 -4.91 -0.98 20.35
CA SER A 102 -4.42 -1.42 21.66
C SER A 102 -4.89 -2.82 22.08
N ASP A 103 -5.57 -3.55 21.21
CA ASP A 103 -6.12 -4.88 21.49
C ASP A 103 -5.10 -6.03 21.34
N GLY A 104 -3.82 -5.70 21.15
CA GLY A 104 -2.73 -6.68 21.06
C GLY A 104 -2.61 -7.38 19.69
N ALA A 105 -3.46 -7.05 18.71
CA ALA A 105 -3.33 -7.61 17.36
C ALA A 105 -1.99 -7.21 16.71
N PRO A 106 -1.32 -8.11 15.97
CA PRO A 106 -0.05 -7.80 15.34
C PRO A 106 -0.19 -6.79 14.20
N ASP A 107 0.87 -6.02 13.93
CA ASP A 107 0.96 -5.17 12.76
C ASP A 107 1.34 -5.98 11.50
N GLU A 108 0.38 -6.14 10.61
CA GLU A 108 0.51 -6.83 9.33
C GLU A 108 0.72 -5.85 8.15
N ASN A 109 1.05 -4.58 8.45
CA ASN A 109 1.27 -3.54 7.44
C ASN A 109 2.36 -3.96 6.43
N ARG A 110 2.09 -3.69 5.15
CA ARG A 110 2.94 -4.08 4.03
C ARG A 110 3.17 -5.58 3.96
N ARG A 111 2.29 -6.45 4.44
CA ARG A 111 2.32 -7.90 4.10
C ARG A 111 1.38 -8.19 2.93
N LEU A 112 1.64 -9.29 2.21
CA LEU A 112 0.68 -9.79 1.23
C LEU A 112 -0.53 -10.33 2.00
N VAL A 113 -1.74 -10.04 1.55
CA VAL A 113 -2.97 -10.44 2.24
C VAL A 113 -3.05 -11.97 2.43
N ALA A 114 -2.56 -12.73 1.44
CA ALA A 114 -2.49 -14.20 1.49
C ALA A 114 -1.59 -14.75 2.62
N SER A 115 -0.68 -13.94 3.19
CA SER A 115 0.22 -14.34 4.28
C SER A 115 -0.17 -13.76 5.64
N THR A 116 -1.44 -13.37 5.80
CA THR A 116 -1.92 -12.61 6.97
C THR A 116 -3.19 -13.22 7.55
N SER A 117 -3.58 -12.75 8.73
CA SER A 117 -4.84 -13.13 9.37
C SER A 117 -6.07 -12.89 8.48
N TYR A 118 -5.97 -11.98 7.52
CA TYR A 118 -7.03 -11.61 6.56
C TYR A 118 -7.14 -12.54 5.34
N ALA A 119 -6.26 -13.54 5.17
CA ALA A 119 -6.19 -14.37 3.96
C ALA A 119 -7.53 -15.04 3.63
N ARG A 120 -8.11 -15.77 4.60
CA ARG A 120 -9.39 -16.49 4.40
C ARG A 120 -10.54 -15.58 4.01
N TRP A 121 -10.64 -14.42 4.66
CA TRP A 121 -11.67 -13.43 4.34
C TRP A 121 -11.47 -12.85 2.93
N TYR A 122 -10.24 -12.52 2.55
CA TYR A 122 -9.93 -12.00 1.23
C TYR A 122 -10.19 -13.02 0.12
N ASP A 123 -9.85 -14.30 0.35
CA ASP A 123 -10.10 -15.39 -0.60
C ASP A 123 -11.60 -15.62 -0.81
N ALA A 124 -12.41 -15.54 0.25
CA ALA A 124 -13.87 -15.64 0.15
C ALA A 124 -14.46 -14.54 -0.74
N LEU A 125 -14.02 -13.28 -0.56
CA LEU A 125 -14.46 -12.16 -1.41
C LEU A 125 -14.08 -12.36 -2.88
N CYS A 126 -12.84 -12.78 -3.15
CA CYS A 126 -12.40 -13.05 -4.52
C CYS A 126 -13.11 -14.26 -5.15
N GLY A 127 -13.51 -15.25 -4.34
CA GLY A 127 -14.31 -16.39 -4.77
C GLY A 127 -15.75 -16.02 -5.12
N GLU A 128 -16.38 -15.13 -4.34
CA GLU A 128 -17.73 -14.62 -4.61
C GLU A 128 -17.80 -13.74 -5.86
N GLU A 129 -16.78 -12.90 -6.12
CA GLU A 129 -16.67 -12.13 -7.37
C GLU A 129 -16.48 -13.03 -8.61
N GLY A 130 -16.01 -14.26 -8.42
CA GLY A 130 -15.91 -15.29 -9.46
C GLY A 130 -17.21 -16.04 -9.74
N LEU A 131 -18.17 -16.02 -8.81
CA LEU A 131 -19.45 -16.72 -8.91
C LEU A 131 -20.60 -15.81 -9.42
N ALA A 132 -20.39 -14.49 -9.44
CA ALA A 132 -21.33 -13.49 -9.93
C ALA A 132 -21.13 -13.16 -11.44
N ARG A 133 -20.78 -14.16 -12.25
CA ARG A 133 -20.67 -14.07 -13.72
C ARG A 133 -21.45 -15.18 -14.38
#